data_AF-A0A1V5ZP36-F1
#
_entry.id   AF-A0A1V5ZP36-F1
#
_cell.length_a   1.000
_cell.length_b   1.000
_cell.length_c   1.000
_cell.angle_alpha   90.00
_cell.angle_beta   90.00
_cell.angle_gamma   90.00
#
_symmetry.space_group_name_H-M   'P 1'
#
loop_
_entity.id
_entity.type
_entity.pdbx_description
1 polymer ?
#
loop_
_entity_poly.entity_id
_entity_poly.type
_entity_poly.pdbx_seq_one_letter_code
_entity_poly.pdbx_strand_id
1 'polypeptide(L)'
;MLVGWAINSAMIILAAASFFKARIPVVDLTQAQKLLAPLLGDHSAFVFAVALLLAGVSSTMTSGMAAGSIFAGMFREPYDVKDSHTRIGIVISIVCALLVILFISNPFQGLIISQMILSVQLPVTIFLQVYLTSSAKVMGGYRNSPLLIGTLVLLGAIVSTLNVLLLISFLR
;
A
#
# COMPACT_ATOMS: atom_id res chain seq x y z
N MET A 1 -2.09 -10.17 10.30
CA MET A 1 -0.89 -10.33 9.44
C MET A 1 -0.86 -11.67 8.69
N LEU A 2 -1.26 -12.79 9.30
CA LEU A 2 -1.28 -14.11 8.65
C LEU A 2 -2.11 -14.18 7.35
N VAL A 3 -3.31 -13.60 7.37
CA VAL A 3 -4.21 -13.62 6.20
C VAL A 3 -3.59 -12.89 5.00
N GLY A 4 -3.01 -11.71 5.21
CA GLY A 4 -2.34 -10.95 4.14
C GLY A 4 -1.12 -11.67 3.57
N TRP A 5 -0.32 -12.32 4.43
CA TRP A 5 0.79 -13.16 3.99
C TRP A 5 0.31 -14.35 3.13
N ALA A 6 -0.76 -15.02 3.55
CA ALA A 6 -1.34 -16.13 2.81
C ALA A 6 -1.89 -15.69 1.45
N ILE A 7 -2.58 -14.54 1.38
CA ILE A 7 -3.11 -13.99 0.12
C ILE A 7 -1.98 -13.64 -0.85
N ASN A 8 -0.96 -12.90 -0.39
CA ASN A 8 0.19 -12.53 -1.24
C ASN A 8 0.94 -13.77 -1.74
N SER A 9 1.12 -14.77 -0.88
CA SER A 9 1.76 -16.03 -1.26
C SER A 9 0.92 -16.79 -2.30
N ALA A 10 -0.40 -16.86 -2.10
CA ALA A 10 -1.32 -17.49 -3.05
C ALA A 10 -1.30 -16.81 -4.43
N MET A 11 -1.22 -15.47 -4.48
CA MET A 11 -1.09 -14.73 -5.73
C MET A 11 0.17 -15.11 -6.51
N ILE A 12 1.33 -15.18 -5.84
CA ILE A 12 2.61 -15.54 -6.47
C ILE A 12 2.57 -17.00 -6.96
N ILE A 13 2.06 -17.92 -6.14
CA ILE A 13 1.93 -19.34 -6.50
C ILE A 13 1.01 -19.50 -7.71
N LEU A 14 -0.13 -18.80 -7.73
CA LEU A 14 -1.07 -18.83 -8.85
C LEU A 14 -0.42 -18.33 -10.15
N ALA A 15 0.29 -17.20 -10.09
CA ALA A 15 1.00 -16.64 -11.24
C ALA A 15 2.09 -17.60 -11.76
N ALA A 16 2.86 -18.23 -10.86
CA ALA A 16 3.86 -19.23 -11.23
C ALA A 16 3.22 -20.48 -11.86
N ALA A 17 2.13 -21.00 -11.29
CA ALA A 17 1.48 -22.21 -11.78
C ALA A 17 0.80 -22.02 -13.15
N SER A 18 0.25 -20.83 -13.41
CA SER A 18 -0.56 -20.57 -14.61
C SER A 18 0.18 -19.81 -15.74
N PHE A 19 0.95 -18.75 -15.43
CA PHE A 19 1.61 -17.92 -16.44
C PHE A 19 3.05 -18.32 -16.72
N PHE A 20 3.83 -18.70 -15.71
CA PHE A 20 5.24 -19.09 -15.92
C PHE A 20 5.36 -20.34 -16.81
N LYS A 21 4.45 -21.30 -16.63
CA LYS A 21 4.38 -22.50 -17.47
C LYS A 21 3.96 -22.18 -18.93
N ALA A 22 3.19 -21.12 -19.14
CA ALA A 22 2.69 -20.71 -20.45
C ALA A 22 3.53 -19.61 -21.14
N ARG A 23 4.58 -19.08 -20.49
CA ARG A 23 5.44 -17.97 -20.97
C ARG A 23 4.68 -16.70 -21.39
N ILE A 24 3.51 -16.44 -20.81
CA ILE A 24 2.70 -15.26 -21.15
C ILE A 24 3.18 -14.06 -20.31
N PRO A 25 3.63 -12.95 -20.91
CA PRO A 25 3.95 -11.74 -20.17
C PRO A 25 2.66 -11.13 -19.59
N VAL A 26 2.70 -10.78 -18.30
CA VAL A 26 1.59 -10.08 -17.63
C VAL A 26 1.77 -8.58 -17.85
N VAL A 27 0.96 -8.01 -18.72
CA VAL A 27 1.01 -6.60 -19.15
C VAL A 27 -0.26 -5.82 -18.80
N ASP A 28 -1.34 -6.50 -18.39
CA ASP A 28 -2.62 -5.83 -18.09
C ASP A 28 -3.38 -6.42 -16.91
N LEU A 29 -4.19 -5.57 -16.26
CA LEU A 29 -5.08 -5.93 -15.16
C LEU A 29 -6.13 -6.98 -15.58
N THR A 30 -6.56 -6.97 -16.85
CA THR A 30 -7.52 -7.94 -17.40
C THR A 30 -6.95 -9.35 -17.51
N GLN A 31 -5.63 -9.51 -17.59
CA GLN A 31 -4.99 -10.83 -17.52
C GLN A 31 -5.06 -11.41 -16.10
N ALA A 32 -5.23 -10.58 -15.07
CA ALA A 32 -5.40 -11.08 -13.72
C ALA A 32 -6.73 -11.84 -13.53
N GLN A 33 -7.79 -11.48 -14.27
CA GLN A 33 -9.02 -12.29 -14.32
C GLN A 33 -8.76 -13.66 -14.94
N LYS A 34 -7.91 -13.72 -15.98
CA LYS A 34 -7.51 -14.99 -16.62
C LYS A 34 -6.70 -15.89 -15.69
N LEU A 35 -6.01 -15.35 -14.66
CA LEU A 35 -5.37 -16.14 -13.59
C LEU A 35 -6.38 -17.02 -12.85
N LEU A 36 -7.62 -16.55 -12.69
CA LEU A 36 -8.67 -17.24 -11.94
C LEU A 36 -9.48 -18.20 -12.80
N ALA A 37 -9.44 -18.08 -14.12
CA ALA A 37 -10.14 -18.97 -15.05
C ALA A 37 -9.85 -20.47 -14.84
N PRO A 38 -8.59 -20.94 -14.65
CA PRO A 38 -8.34 -22.36 -14.41
C PRO A 38 -8.85 -22.89 -13.06
N LEU A 39 -9.15 -22.00 -12.10
CA LEU A 39 -9.66 -22.39 -10.78
C LEU A 39 -11.18 -22.22 -10.66
N LEU A 40 -11.76 -21.19 -11.29
CA LEU A 40 -13.16 -20.80 -11.15
C LEU A 40 -13.99 -20.96 -12.44
N GLY A 41 -13.36 -21.33 -13.55
CA GLY A 41 -14.03 -21.45 -14.85
C GLY A 41 -14.71 -20.15 -15.28
N ASP A 42 -15.94 -20.27 -15.76
CA ASP A 42 -16.74 -19.16 -16.31
C ASP A 42 -17.13 -18.11 -15.26
N HIS A 43 -17.12 -18.46 -13.97
CA HIS A 43 -17.43 -17.54 -12.87
C HIS A 43 -16.24 -16.65 -12.47
N SER A 44 -15.05 -16.89 -13.02
CA SER A 44 -13.83 -16.14 -12.71
C SER A 44 -13.99 -14.63 -12.91
N ALA A 45 -14.71 -14.20 -13.96
CA ALA A 45 -14.94 -12.79 -14.25
C ALA A 45 -15.77 -12.10 -13.17
N PHE A 46 -16.86 -12.74 -12.72
CA PHE A 46 -17.74 -12.20 -11.70
C PHE A 46 -17.03 -12.11 -10.35
N VAL A 47 -16.36 -13.18 -9.93
CA VAL A 47 -15.63 -13.20 -8.65
C VAL A 47 -14.48 -12.20 -8.66
N PHE A 48 -13.74 -12.09 -9.76
CA PHE A 48 -12.68 -11.09 -9.89
C PHE A 48 -13.22 -9.66 -9.79
N ALA A 49 -14.33 -9.35 -10.48
CA ALA A 49 -14.94 -8.02 -10.44
C ALA A 49 -15.41 -7.64 -9.03
N VAL A 50 -16.08 -8.56 -8.33
CA VAL A 50 -16.52 -8.35 -6.95
C VAL A 50 -15.32 -8.20 -6.01
N ALA A 51 -14.30 -9.05 -6.15
CA ALA A 51 -13.09 -8.97 -5.34
C ALA A 51 -12.34 -7.64 -5.55
N LEU A 52 -12.22 -7.19 -6.80
CA LEU A 52 -11.56 -5.92 -7.15
C LEU A 52 -12.33 -4.72 -6.58
N LEU A 53 -13.67 -4.75 -6.64
CA LEU A 53 -14.53 -3.73 -6.03
C LEU A 53 -14.35 -3.67 -4.51
N LEU A 54 -14.44 -4.83 -3.83
CA LEU A 54 -14.28 -4.92 -2.38
C LEU A 54 -12.87 -4.49 -1.93
N ALA A 55 -11.84 -4.84 -2.69
CA ALA A 55 -10.46 -4.38 -2.43
C ALA A 55 -10.35 -2.85 -2.51
N GLY A 56 -10.99 -2.22 -3.52
CA GLY A 56 -11.03 -0.77 -3.66
C GLY A 56 -11.75 -0.07 -2.50
N VAL A 57 -12.90 -0.60 -2.08
CA VAL A 57 -13.66 -0.06 -0.93
C VAL A 57 -12.83 -0.14 0.37
N SER A 58 -12.22 -1.29 0.64
CA SER A 58 -11.38 -1.50 1.82
C SER A 58 -10.17 -0.55 1.86
N SER A 59 -9.50 -0.36 0.71
CA SER A 59 -8.38 0.57 0.59
C SER A 59 -8.80 2.03 0.81
N THR A 60 -9.95 2.44 0.26
CA THR A 60 -10.47 3.80 0.41
C THR A 60 -10.78 4.15 1.87
N MET A 61 -11.36 3.21 2.63
CA MET A 61 -11.61 3.42 4.06
C MET A 61 -10.31 3.65 4.83
N THR A 62 -9.30 2.82 4.59
CA THR A 62 -7.98 2.95 5.25
C THR A 62 -7.31 4.27 4.90
N SER A 63 -7.34 4.67 3.62
CA SER A 63 -6.79 5.94 3.14
C SER A 63 -7.50 7.14 3.78
N GLY A 64 -8.84 7.11 3.86
CA GLY A 64 -9.63 8.15 4.52
C GLY A 64 -9.25 8.33 5.98
N MET A 65 -9.18 7.24 6.75
CA MET A 65 -8.78 7.29 8.16
C MET A 65 -7.35 7.84 8.34
N ALA A 66 -6.42 7.44 7.48
CA ALA A 66 -5.05 7.96 7.51
C ALA A 66 -5.00 9.46 7.22
N ALA A 67 -5.70 9.92 6.18
CA ALA A 67 -5.79 11.35 5.84
C ALA A 67 -6.44 12.17 6.97
N GLY A 68 -7.57 11.70 7.51
CA GLY A 68 -8.23 12.36 8.65
C GLY A 68 -7.32 12.46 9.87
N SER A 69 -6.55 11.40 10.16
CA SER A 69 -5.61 11.40 11.30
C SER A 69 -4.44 12.37 11.09
N ILE A 70 -3.92 12.48 9.87
CA ILE A 70 -2.85 13.44 9.53
C ILE A 70 -3.36 14.88 9.66
N PHE A 71 -4.54 15.17 9.09
CA PHE A 71 -5.12 16.51 9.17
C PHE A 71 -5.44 16.91 10.61
N ALA A 72 -6.11 16.05 11.38
CA ALA A 72 -6.35 16.30 12.81
C ALA A 72 -5.02 16.55 13.57
N GLY A 73 -4.00 15.73 13.30
CA GLY A 73 -2.66 15.89 13.86
C GLY A 73 -1.99 17.23 13.51
N MET A 74 -2.18 17.77 12.31
CA MET A 74 -1.67 19.09 11.90
C MET A 74 -2.30 20.22 12.74
N PHE A 75 -3.58 20.09 13.10
CA PHE A 75 -4.29 21.01 13.99
C PHE A 75 -4.11 20.69 15.47
N ARG A 76 -3.30 19.65 15.81
CA ARG A 76 -3.07 19.13 17.17
C ARG A 76 -4.35 18.64 17.86
N GLU A 77 -5.30 18.14 17.07
CA GLU A 77 -6.56 17.58 17.53
C GLU A 77 -6.52 16.04 17.45
N PRO A 78 -7.23 15.34 18.36
CA PRO A 78 -7.43 13.90 18.21
C PRO A 78 -8.32 13.63 16.99
N TYR A 79 -8.15 12.47 16.36
CA TYR A 79 -9.06 12.03 15.31
C TYR A 79 -10.49 11.91 15.85
N ASP A 80 -11.39 12.76 15.35
CA ASP A 80 -12.81 12.69 15.60
C ASP A 80 -13.58 12.90 14.29
N VAL A 81 -14.36 11.92 13.87
CA VAL A 81 -15.16 11.99 12.63
C VAL A 81 -16.23 13.11 12.69
N LYS A 82 -16.58 13.56 13.90
CA LYS A 82 -17.50 14.68 14.13
C LYS A 82 -16.82 16.03 14.02
N ASP A 83 -15.50 16.09 14.16
CA ASP A 83 -14.74 17.31 14.01
C ASP A 83 -14.62 17.72 12.52
N SER A 84 -14.68 19.03 12.29
CA SER A 84 -14.67 19.59 10.94
C SER A 84 -13.31 19.43 10.27
N HIS A 85 -12.19 19.52 11.01
CA HIS A 85 -10.85 19.42 10.43
C HIS A 85 -10.54 17.98 9.97
N THR A 86 -10.94 16.99 10.78
CA THR A 86 -10.84 15.56 10.40
C THR A 86 -11.65 15.27 9.14
N ARG A 87 -12.90 15.77 9.06
CA ARG A 87 -13.76 15.58 7.88
C ARG A 87 -13.20 16.25 6.63
N ILE A 88 -12.68 17.47 6.77
CA ILE A 88 -12.04 18.20 5.67
C ILE A 88 -10.85 17.39 5.13
N GLY A 89 -10.01 16.82 6.00
CA GLY A 89 -8.90 15.97 5.58
C GLY A 89 -9.32 14.73 4.78
N ILE A 90 -10.40 14.06 5.22
CA ILE A 90 -10.97 12.91 4.50
C ILE A 90 -11.51 13.34 3.12
N VAL A 91 -12.29 14.43 3.08
CA VAL A 91 -12.89 14.93 1.83
C VAL A 91 -11.82 15.37 0.85
N ILE A 92 -10.80 16.13 1.29
CA ILE A 92 -9.68 16.55 0.45
C ILE A 92 -8.98 15.33 -0.15
N SER A 93 -8.69 14.30 0.65
CA SER A 93 -8.04 13.08 0.16
C SER A 93 -8.86 12.38 -0.92
N ILE A 94 -10.15 12.17 -0.68
CA ILE A 94 -11.05 11.50 -1.64
C ILE A 94 -11.24 12.34 -2.91
N VAL A 95 -11.44 13.65 -2.77
CA VAL A 95 -11.60 14.56 -3.92
C VAL A 95 -10.31 14.62 -4.74
N CYS A 96 -9.15 14.72 -4.11
CA CYS A 96 -7.86 14.67 -4.81
C CYS A 96 -7.67 13.35 -5.55
N ALA A 97 -7.99 12.21 -4.92
CA ALA A 97 -7.92 10.90 -5.58
C ALA A 97 -8.88 10.81 -6.77
N LEU A 98 -10.10 11.35 -6.64
CA LEU A 98 -11.07 11.43 -7.73
C LEU A 98 -10.60 12.34 -8.86
N LEU A 99 -9.94 13.47 -8.57
CA LEU A 99 -9.38 14.32 -9.61
C LEU A 99 -8.27 13.60 -10.35
N VAL A 100 -7.34 12.97 -9.63
CA VAL A 100 -6.23 12.22 -10.23
C VAL A 100 -6.73 11.10 -11.13
N ILE A 101 -7.76 10.34 -10.73
CA ILE A 101 -8.25 9.22 -11.54
C ILE A 101 -8.86 9.67 -12.87
N LEU A 102 -9.41 10.89 -12.96
CA LEU A 102 -9.94 11.44 -14.21
C LEU A 102 -8.84 11.72 -15.25
N PHE A 103 -7.60 11.93 -14.82
CA PHE A 103 -6.46 12.15 -15.72
C PHE A 103 -5.70 10.86 -16.05
N ILE A 104 -6.01 9.74 -15.40
CA ILE A 104 -5.36 8.46 -15.66
C ILE A 104 -6.01 7.79 -16.87
N SER A 105 -5.31 7.75 -17.99
CA SER A 105 -5.76 7.06 -19.21
C SER A 105 -5.56 5.54 -19.15
N ASN A 106 -4.51 5.07 -18.45
CA ASN A 106 -4.22 3.65 -18.27
C ASN A 106 -4.16 3.30 -16.76
N PRO A 107 -5.16 2.57 -16.23
CA PRO A 107 -5.21 2.19 -14.82
C PRO A 107 -4.02 1.34 -14.36
N PHE A 108 -3.47 0.50 -15.24
CA PHE A 108 -2.32 -0.34 -14.93
C PHE A 108 -1.05 0.48 -14.75
N GLN A 109 -0.80 1.46 -15.63
CA GLN A 109 0.31 2.41 -15.44
C GLN A 109 0.10 3.27 -14.19
N GLY A 110 -1.12 3.75 -13.94
CA GLY A 110 -1.46 4.47 -12.71
C GLY A 110 -1.16 3.66 -11.44
N LEU A 111 -1.45 2.35 -11.48
CA LEU A 111 -1.10 1.43 -10.39
C LEU A 111 0.43 1.33 -10.21
N ILE A 112 1.19 1.15 -11.29
CA ILE A 112 2.67 1.08 -11.23
C ILE A 112 3.24 2.37 -10.63
N ILE A 113 2.80 3.53 -11.09
CA ILE A 113 3.25 4.84 -10.58
C ILE A 113 2.92 4.99 -9.09
N SER A 114 1.71 4.59 -8.68
CA SER A 114 1.31 4.62 -7.26
C SER A 114 2.24 3.78 -6.39
N GLN A 115 2.65 2.60 -6.88
CA GLN A 115 3.61 1.76 -6.16
C GLN A 115 5.01 2.37 -6.11
N MET A 116 5.43 3.08 -7.16
CA MET A 116 6.71 3.81 -7.14
C MET A 116 6.71 4.92 -6.09
N ILE A 117 5.65 5.72 -6.02
CA ILE A 117 5.52 6.77 -5.01
C ILE A 117 5.56 6.17 -3.60
N LEU A 118 4.85 5.05 -3.38
CA LEU A 118 4.86 4.34 -2.10
C LEU A 118 6.27 3.82 -1.74
N SER A 119 6.98 3.28 -2.72
CA SER A 119 8.37 2.81 -2.58
C SER A 119 9.32 3.93 -2.13
N VAL A 120 9.17 5.15 -2.66
CA VAL A 120 9.93 6.35 -2.23
C VAL A 120 9.53 6.81 -0.83
N GLN A 121 8.24 6.74 -0.49
CA GLN A 121 7.71 7.17 0.80
C GLN A 121 8.12 6.23 1.96
N LEU A 122 8.26 4.93 1.69
CA LEU A 122 8.49 3.89 2.71
C LEU A 122 9.74 4.14 3.57
N PRO A 123 10.93 4.41 3.01
CA PRO A 123 12.13 4.72 3.79
C PRO A 123 11.92 5.85 4.80
N VAL A 124 11.32 6.96 4.35
CA VAL A 124 11.05 8.13 5.19
C VAL A 124 10.14 7.75 6.35
N THR A 125 9.09 6.98 6.06
CA THR A 125 8.14 6.53 7.09
C THR A 125 8.80 5.61 8.11
N ILE A 126 9.61 4.66 7.66
CA ILE A 126 10.30 3.70 8.55
C ILE A 126 11.26 4.44 9.49
N PHE A 127 12.14 5.30 8.97
CA PHE A 127 13.11 6.00 9.81
C PHE A 127 12.44 6.97 10.78
N LEU A 128 11.37 7.67 10.37
CA LEU A 128 10.59 8.50 11.28
C LEU A 128 9.93 7.68 12.38
N GLN A 129 9.35 6.52 12.06
CA GLN A 129 8.77 5.63 13.07
C GLN A 129 9.82 5.11 14.05
N VAL A 130 11.00 4.69 13.55
CA VAL A 130 12.10 4.26 14.43
C VAL A 130 12.55 5.40 15.32
N TYR A 131 12.67 6.63 14.80
CA TYR A 131 13.03 7.81 15.59
C TYR A 131 12.00 8.10 16.69
N LEU A 132 10.71 8.14 16.35
CA LEU A 132 9.63 8.43 17.30
C LEU A 132 9.52 7.35 18.37
N THR A 133 9.59 6.07 17.98
CA THR A 133 9.51 4.94 18.92
C THR A 133 10.76 4.76 19.78
N SER A 134 11.89 5.34 19.37
CA SER A 134 13.13 5.35 20.17
C SER A 134 13.24 6.59 21.08
N SER A 135 12.40 7.60 20.88
CA SER A 135 12.47 8.87 21.61
C SER A 135 11.82 8.77 22.99
N ALA A 136 12.59 9.10 24.03
CA ALA A 136 12.07 9.21 25.40
C ALA A 136 11.03 10.34 25.54
N LYS A 137 11.05 11.35 24.65
CA LYS A 137 10.06 12.43 24.63
C LYS A 137 8.67 11.96 24.20
N VAL A 138 8.59 10.94 23.35
CA VAL A 138 7.34 10.44 22.77
C VAL A 138 6.87 9.18 23.49
N MET A 139 7.77 8.22 23.72
CA MET A 139 7.43 6.91 24.30
C MET A 139 7.63 6.84 25.82
N GLY A 140 8.29 7.83 26.43
CA GLY A 140 8.59 7.82 27.86
C GLY A 140 9.34 6.54 28.29
N GLY A 141 8.73 5.79 29.22
CA GLY A 141 9.26 4.50 29.71
C GLY A 141 9.10 3.32 28.76
N TYR A 142 8.30 3.45 27.69
CA TYR A 142 8.06 2.40 26.69
C TYR A 142 8.97 2.50 25.46
N ARG A 143 10.08 3.23 25.58
CA ARG A 143 11.09 3.36 24.54
C ARG A 143 11.64 1.98 24.13
N ASN A 144 11.91 1.82 22.84
CA ASN A 144 12.58 0.64 22.31
C ASN A 144 13.94 0.37 22.97
N SER A 145 14.21 -0.91 23.24
CA SER A 145 15.52 -1.37 23.71
C SER A 145 16.59 -1.15 22.63
N PRO A 146 17.87 -0.91 23.00
CA PRO A 146 18.93 -0.63 22.02
C PRO A 146 19.12 -1.77 21.00
N LEU A 147 18.88 -3.03 21.40
CA LEU A 147 18.88 -4.18 20.50
C LEU A 147 17.75 -4.10 19.47
N LEU A 148 16.54 -3.75 19.90
CA LEU A 148 15.39 -3.60 19.01
C LEU A 148 15.62 -2.44 18.03
N ILE A 149 16.18 -1.32 18.49
CA ILE A 149 16.54 -0.19 17.63
C ILE A 149 17.53 -0.65 16.56
N GLY A 150 18.59 -1.39 16.92
CA GLY A 150 19.56 -1.92 15.98
C GLY A 150 18.91 -2.79 14.89
N THR A 151 18.03 -3.71 15.30
CA THR A 151 17.28 -4.57 14.37
C THR A 151 16.36 -3.76 13.45
N LEU A 152 15.62 -2.78 13.99
CA LEU A 152 14.71 -1.94 13.21
C LEU A 152 15.45 -1.06 12.19
N VAL A 153 16.58 -0.48 12.58
CA VAL A 153 17.43 0.31 11.67
C VAL A 153 18.03 -0.59 10.58
N LEU A 154 18.49 -1.79 10.92
CA LEU A 154 19.02 -2.75 9.95
C LEU A 154 17.95 -3.16 8.92
N LEU A 155 16.75 -3.51 9.37
CA LEU A 155 15.63 -3.82 8.48
C LEU A 155 15.24 -2.62 7.61
N GLY A 156 15.17 -1.42 8.22
CA GLY A 156 14.92 -0.18 7.50
C GLY A 156 15.98 0.11 6.43
N ALA A 157 17.26 -0.13 6.71
CA ALA A 157 18.36 0.03 5.77
C ALA A 157 18.26 -0.97 4.60
N ILE A 158 17.95 -2.24 4.87
CA ILE A 158 17.73 -3.26 3.83
C ILE A 158 16.58 -2.85 2.92
N VAL A 159 15.40 -2.56 3.50
CA VAL A 159 14.22 -2.16 2.74
C VAL A 159 14.49 -0.89 1.92
N SER A 160 15.17 0.10 2.50
CA SER A 160 15.51 1.34 1.79
C SER A 160 16.47 1.09 0.62
N THR A 161 17.49 0.27 0.83
CA THR A 161 18.45 -0.09 -0.22
C THR A 161 17.74 -0.79 -1.39
N LEU A 162 16.87 -1.77 -1.09
CA LEU A 162 16.11 -2.48 -2.11
C LEU A 162 15.17 -1.56 -2.90
N ASN A 163 14.49 -0.61 -2.22
CA ASN A 163 13.62 0.35 -2.89
C ASN A 163 14.40 1.32 -3.78
N VAL A 164 15.56 1.81 -3.33
CA VAL A 164 16.43 2.67 -4.13
C VAL A 164 16.97 1.92 -5.36
N LEU A 165 17.42 0.68 -5.19
CA LEU A 165 17.88 -0.15 -6.31
C LEU A 165 16.76 -0.41 -7.33
N LEU A 166 15.54 -0.68 -6.86
CA LEU A 166 14.37 -0.84 -7.72
C LEU A 166 14.11 0.44 -8.50
N LEU A 167 14.13 1.59 -7.84
CA LEU A 167 13.88 2.88 -8.47
C LEU A 167 14.94 3.21 -9.54
N ILE A 168 16.22 2.94 -9.27
CA ILE A 168 17.30 3.10 -10.25
C ILE A 168 17.08 2.16 -11.45
N SER A 169 16.70 0.90 -11.21
CA SER A 169 16.43 -0.07 -12.28
C SER A 169 15.23 0.31 -13.14
N PHE A 170 14.24 1.02 -12.59
CA PHE A 170 13.08 1.48 -13.34
C PHE A 170 13.34 2.77 -14.14
N LEU A 171 14.26 3.62 -13.66
CA LEU A 171 14.65 4.86 -14.35
C LEU A 171 15.68 4.64 -15.48
N ARG A 172 16.35 3.49 -15.50
CA ARG A 172 17.36 3.11 -16.49
C ARG A 172 16.74 2.30 -17.62
#